data_AF-C4JTE8-F1
#
_entry.id   AF-C4JTE8-F1
#
_cell.length_a   1.000
_cell.length_b   1.000
_cell.length_c   1.000
_cell.angle_alpha   90.00
_cell.angle_beta   90.00
_cell.angle_gamma   90.00
#
_symmetry.space_group_name_H-M   'P 1'
#
loop_
_entity.id
_entity.type
_entity.pdbx_description
1 polymer ?
#
loop_
_entity_poly.entity_id
_entity_poly.type
_entity_poly.pdbx_seq_one_letter_code
_entity_poly.pdbx_strand_id
1 'polypeptide(L)'
;MSPYRRVRLLLVSVFLLVLLILFLTADQRRIRNQTIYQKTVEALDAKHARNQGQRDDDGNLFQKLKPEKLRPEDAQAVAVDRPRYDGATVLKGDPDDGKDNSGSVAGRVKVPSAGEKAPAPEQKNEPGNVEVETEFNSILKRSPIIIFSKTYCPYSRKAKYILLKKYSIVPAPFVVELDQHQLGPELQNLLGTNTGRKTVPNVLINGMSIGGGDDIEALDISRDLVPKLQKMVGRRLVEARRVDDNPI
;
A
#
# COMPACT_ATOMS: atom_id res chain seq x y z
N MET A 1 -28.72 -20.41 50.55
CA MET A 1 -27.81 -20.48 49.37
C MET A 1 -26.38 -20.68 49.90
N SER A 2 -25.69 -21.77 49.55
CA SER A 2 -24.36 -22.04 50.16
C SER A 2 -23.34 -20.97 49.77
N PRO A 3 -22.41 -20.59 50.66
CA PRO A 3 -21.39 -19.57 50.39
C PRO A 3 -20.59 -19.90 49.12
N TYR A 4 -20.34 -21.19 48.87
CA TYR A 4 -19.70 -21.70 47.65
C TYR A 4 -20.47 -21.39 46.35
N ARG A 5 -21.81 -21.44 46.37
CA ARG A 5 -22.62 -21.13 45.18
C ARG A 5 -22.60 -19.63 44.86
N ARG A 6 -22.53 -18.77 45.87
CA ARG A 6 -22.42 -17.31 45.70
C ARG A 6 -21.06 -16.91 45.12
N VAL A 7 -19.97 -17.47 45.65
CA VAL A 7 -18.61 -17.23 45.12
C VAL A 7 -18.50 -17.70 43.67
N ARG A 8 -19.07 -18.86 43.33
CA ARG A 8 -19.06 -19.38 41.94
C ARG A 8 -19.83 -18.48 40.97
N LEU A 9 -20.98 -17.94 41.37
CA LEU A 9 -21.75 -16.99 40.56
C LEU A 9 -20.99 -15.68 40.33
N LEU A 10 -20.30 -15.17 41.35
CA LEU A 10 -19.47 -13.97 41.22
C LEU A 10 -18.29 -14.20 40.27
N LEU A 11 -17.59 -15.35 40.38
CA LEU A 11 -16.48 -15.69 39.48
C LEU A 11 -16.94 -15.82 38.01
N VAL A 12 -18.10 -16.43 37.76
CA VAL A 12 -18.66 -16.54 36.41
C VAL A 12 -19.05 -15.16 35.87
N SER A 13 -19.65 -14.29 36.69
CA SER A 13 -20.00 -12.92 36.29
C SER A 13 -18.76 -12.09 35.92
N VAL A 14 -17.69 -12.19 36.72
CA VAL A 14 -16.42 -11.50 36.44
C VAL A 14 -15.79 -12.04 35.15
N PHE A 15 -15.80 -13.35 34.94
CA PHE A 15 -15.28 -13.97 33.73
C PHE A 15 -16.03 -13.51 32.48
N LEU A 16 -17.37 -13.44 32.53
CA LEU A 16 -18.19 -12.93 31.42
C LEU A 16 -17.93 -11.45 31.14
N LEU A 17 -17.74 -10.64 32.19
CA LEU A 17 -17.39 -9.22 32.03
C LEU A 17 -16.02 -9.05 31.37
N VAL A 18 -15.02 -9.85 31.77
CA VAL A 18 -13.69 -9.85 31.14
C VAL A 18 -13.78 -10.27 29.66
N LEU A 19 -14.55 -11.31 29.34
CA LEU A 19 -14.77 -11.73 27.96
C LEU A 19 -15.47 -10.63 27.13
N LEU A 20 -16.46 -9.94 27.69
CA LEU A 20 -17.12 -8.81 27.04
C LEU A 20 -16.13 -7.67 26.75
N ILE A 21 -15.29 -7.30 27.72
CA ILE A 21 -14.27 -6.26 27.55
C ILE A 21 -13.27 -6.66 26.46
N LEU A 22 -12.82 -7.92 26.46
CA LEU A 22 -11.90 -8.44 25.44
C LEU A 22 -12.55 -8.45 24.05
N PHE A 23 -13.84 -8.79 23.96
CA PHE A 23 -14.59 -8.75 22.69
C PHE A 23 -14.71 -7.32 22.16
N LEU A 24 -15.06 -6.36 23.03
CA LEU A 24 -15.18 -4.95 22.66
C LEU A 24 -13.83 -4.31 22.30
N THR A 25 -12.72 -4.74 22.93
CA THR A 25 -11.36 -4.24 22.59
C THR A 25 -10.74 -4.95 21.39
N ALA A 26 -11.16 -6.17 21.04
CA ALA A 26 -10.73 -6.84 19.82
C ALA A 26 -11.16 -6.07 18.57
N ASP A 27 -12.36 -5.48 18.58
CA ASP A 27 -12.89 -4.70 17.46
C ASP A 27 -12.11 -3.38 17.25
N GLN A 28 -11.59 -2.81 18.35
CA GLN A 28 -10.79 -1.56 18.32
C GLN A 28 -9.46 -1.70 17.58
N ARG A 29 -8.83 -2.89 17.59
CA ARG A 29 -7.56 -3.12 16.86
C ARG A 29 -7.74 -3.07 15.35
N ARG A 30 -8.93 -3.41 14.84
CA ARG A 30 -9.27 -3.35 13.42
C ARG A 30 -9.45 -1.90 12.94
N ILE A 31 -9.96 -1.03 13.80
CA ILE A 31 -10.23 0.38 13.48
C ILE A 31 -8.94 1.21 13.35
N ARG A 32 -7.90 0.93 14.15
CA ARG A 32 -6.66 1.73 14.14
C ARG A 32 -5.90 1.69 12.79
N ASN A 33 -5.93 0.55 12.08
CA ASN A 33 -5.32 0.44 10.75
C ASN A 33 -6.14 1.18 9.67
N GLN A 34 -7.46 1.38 9.88
CA GLN A 34 -8.34 2.04 8.92
C GLN A 34 -8.07 3.54 8.82
N THR A 35 -7.86 4.21 9.96
CA THR A 35 -7.69 5.67 10.00
C THR A 35 -6.40 6.13 9.35
N ILE A 36 -5.32 5.33 9.46
CA ILE A 36 -4.02 5.68 8.89
C ILE A 36 -4.07 5.64 7.36
N TYR A 37 -4.63 4.58 6.77
CA TYR A 37 -4.74 4.44 5.32
C TYR A 37 -5.70 5.47 4.70
N GLN A 38 -6.83 5.76 5.34
CA GLN A 38 -7.74 6.80 4.84
C GLN A 38 -7.09 8.18 4.85
N LYS A 39 -6.35 8.53 5.92
CA LYS A 39 -5.64 9.79 6.00
C LYS A 39 -4.53 9.92 4.95
N THR A 40 -3.84 8.82 4.61
CA THR A 40 -2.79 8.86 3.57
C THR A 40 -3.39 9.01 2.17
N VAL A 41 -4.49 8.31 1.86
CA VAL A 41 -5.19 8.45 0.57
C VAL A 41 -5.77 9.85 0.41
N GLU A 42 -6.45 10.38 1.43
CA GLU A 42 -7.00 11.74 1.39
C GLU A 42 -5.90 12.80 1.25
N ALA A 43 -4.79 12.67 1.97
CA ALA A 43 -3.65 13.57 1.84
C ALA A 43 -2.98 13.49 0.45
N LEU A 44 -2.91 12.29 -0.14
CA LEU A 44 -2.42 12.09 -1.51
C LEU A 44 -3.35 12.71 -2.54
N ASP A 45 -4.66 12.50 -2.41
CA ASP A 45 -5.68 13.07 -3.32
C ASP A 45 -5.70 14.60 -3.23
N ALA A 46 -5.60 15.18 -2.03
CA ALA A 46 -5.48 16.63 -1.84
C ALA A 46 -4.20 17.20 -2.48
N LYS A 47 -3.08 16.46 -2.43
CA LYS A 47 -1.82 16.85 -3.08
C LYS A 47 -1.89 16.73 -4.60
N HIS A 48 -2.58 15.71 -5.12
CA HIS A 48 -2.81 15.54 -6.55
C HIS A 48 -3.74 16.62 -7.11
N ALA A 49 -4.80 17.00 -6.38
CA ALA A 49 -5.68 18.11 -6.75
C ALA A 49 -4.94 19.45 -6.78
N ARG A 50 -4.06 19.72 -5.81
CA ARG A 50 -3.19 20.91 -5.82
C ARG A 50 -2.23 20.93 -7.00
N ASN A 51 -1.58 19.80 -7.31
CA ASN A 51 -0.65 19.71 -8.44
C ASN A 51 -1.36 19.77 -9.80
N GLN A 52 -2.64 19.38 -9.90
CA GLN A 52 -3.44 19.57 -11.10
C GLN A 52 -3.82 21.05 -11.28
N GLY A 53 -4.32 21.73 -10.24
CA GLY A 53 -4.61 23.16 -10.30
C GLY A 53 -3.38 24.02 -10.66
N GLN A 54 -2.19 23.64 -10.20
CA GLN A 54 -0.93 24.32 -10.56
C GLN A 54 -0.53 24.13 -12.04
N ARG A 55 -0.88 22.99 -12.67
CA ARG A 55 -0.58 22.73 -14.09
C ARG A 55 -1.53 23.47 -15.03
N ASP A 56 -2.75 23.75 -14.57
CA ASP A 56 -3.75 24.47 -15.36
C ASP A 56 -3.43 25.98 -15.45
N ASP A 57 -2.74 26.54 -14.44
CA ASP A 57 -2.29 27.94 -14.41
C ASP A 57 -1.05 28.22 -15.28
N ASP A 58 -0.18 27.23 -15.49
CA ASP A 58 1.02 27.35 -16.35
C ASP A 58 0.68 27.34 -17.85
N GLY A 59 -0.54 26.92 -18.22
CA GLY A 59 -1.02 26.91 -19.61
C GLY A 59 -1.19 28.29 -20.25
N ASN A 60 -1.23 29.36 -19.43
CA ASN A 60 -1.44 30.73 -19.89
C ASN A 60 -0.15 31.57 -20.02
N LEU A 61 1.02 31.02 -19.70
CA LEU A 61 2.30 31.74 -19.84
C LEU A 61 2.79 31.78 -21.29
N PHE A 62 2.46 30.76 -22.10
CA PHE A 62 2.90 30.66 -23.50
C PHE A 62 2.06 31.53 -24.46
N GLN A 63 0.83 31.88 -24.08
CA GLN A 63 -0.06 32.75 -24.88
C GLN A 63 0.35 34.23 -24.79
N LYS A 64 1.10 34.62 -23.75
CA LYS A 64 1.50 36.01 -23.46
C LYS A 64 2.88 36.39 -24.04
N LEU A 65 3.48 35.51 -24.83
CA LEU A 65 4.76 35.70 -25.51
C LEU A 65 4.60 35.69 -27.05
N LYS A 66 3.52 36.30 -27.57
CA LYS A 66 3.48 36.61 -29.00
C LYS A 66 4.42 37.79 -29.29
N PRO A 67 5.47 37.63 -30.13
CA PRO A 67 6.30 38.76 -30.50
C PRO A 67 5.50 39.72 -31.39
N GLU A 68 5.51 40.99 -30.99
CA GLU A 68 5.21 42.16 -31.84
C GLU A 68 6.04 42.02 -33.15
N LYS A 69 5.42 42.30 -34.30
CA LYS A 69 6.05 42.14 -35.62
C LYS A 69 7.36 42.95 -35.71
N LEU A 70 8.51 42.27 -35.79
CA LEU A 70 9.78 42.89 -36.18
C LEU A 70 9.78 43.22 -37.68
N ARG A 71 10.29 44.41 -38.00
CA ARG A 71 10.49 44.92 -39.36
C ARG A 71 11.62 44.16 -40.09
N PRO A 72 11.56 44.03 -41.43
CA PRO A 72 12.44 43.15 -42.18
C PRO A 72 13.77 43.83 -42.56
N GLU A 73 14.62 44.19 -41.60
CA GLU A 73 15.92 44.80 -41.95
C GLU A 73 17.16 44.39 -41.14
N ASP A 74 17.08 43.59 -40.07
CA ASP A 74 18.29 43.22 -39.29
C ASP A 74 18.58 41.71 -39.24
N ALA A 75 18.40 41.02 -40.36
CA ALA A 75 18.77 39.60 -40.49
C ALA A 75 20.24 39.42 -40.93
N GLN A 76 21.21 39.86 -40.12
CA GLN A 76 22.61 39.39 -40.24
C GLN A 76 23.50 39.86 -39.07
N ALA A 77 23.52 39.07 -37.99
CA ALA A 77 24.55 38.98 -36.95
C ALA A 77 23.94 38.07 -35.86
N VAL A 78 24.46 36.92 -35.43
CA VAL A 78 25.79 36.32 -35.43
C VAL A 78 25.58 34.80 -35.30
N ALA A 79 26.23 34.02 -36.16
CA ALA A 79 26.41 32.58 -35.98
C ALA A 79 27.67 32.35 -35.11
N VAL A 80 27.57 31.54 -34.06
CA VAL A 80 28.74 30.91 -33.41
C VAL A 80 28.44 29.44 -33.16
N ASP A 81 29.34 28.62 -33.69
CA ASP A 81 29.41 27.16 -33.69
C ASP A 81 29.35 26.50 -32.30
N ARG A 82 28.79 25.29 -32.25
CA ARG A 82 28.93 24.34 -31.15
C ARG A 82 29.73 23.12 -31.63
N PRO A 83 30.85 22.73 -31.00
CA PRO A 83 31.46 21.44 -31.26
C PRO A 83 30.80 20.30 -30.46
N ARG A 84 30.55 19.18 -31.14
CA ARG A 84 30.30 17.85 -30.56
C ARG A 84 31.62 17.24 -30.07
N TYR A 85 31.59 16.44 -29.01
CA TYR A 85 32.57 15.38 -28.80
C TYR A 85 31.93 14.12 -28.21
N ASP A 86 32.07 13.04 -28.98
CA ASP A 86 31.83 11.65 -28.61
C ASP A 86 33.14 11.01 -28.10
N GLY A 87 33.06 9.92 -27.35
CA GLY A 87 34.07 8.84 -27.41
C GLY A 87 34.85 8.49 -26.14
N ALA A 88 34.83 7.18 -25.86
CA ALA A 88 35.50 6.38 -24.82
C ALA A 88 37.02 6.58 -24.62
N THR A 89 37.54 6.17 -23.45
CA THR A 89 38.47 5.01 -23.30
C THR A 89 38.96 4.78 -21.85
N VAL A 90 39.25 3.50 -21.59
CA VAL A 90 39.78 2.77 -20.42
C VAL A 90 41.20 3.19 -20.04
N LEU A 91 41.60 3.12 -18.75
CA LEU A 91 42.91 2.59 -18.28
C LEU A 91 42.85 2.11 -16.81
N LYS A 92 43.64 1.06 -16.53
CA LYS A 92 43.72 0.21 -15.32
C LYS A 92 45.08 0.38 -14.64
N GLY A 93 45.17 0.20 -13.31
CA GLY A 93 46.43 -0.01 -12.59
C GLY A 93 46.31 0.01 -11.04
N ASP A 94 46.42 -1.17 -10.42
CA ASP A 94 46.62 -1.46 -8.97
C ASP A 94 48.11 -1.26 -8.54
N PRO A 95 48.61 -1.68 -7.35
CA PRO A 95 48.20 -1.53 -5.93
C PRO A 95 49.36 -1.02 -5.01
N ASP A 96 49.12 -0.66 -3.75
CA ASP A 96 50.15 -0.67 -2.67
C ASP A 96 49.53 -0.69 -1.24
N ASP A 97 50.35 -1.04 -0.26
CA ASP A 97 50.16 -2.08 0.76
C ASP A 97 50.29 -1.56 2.22
N GLY A 98 49.76 -2.33 3.18
CA GLY A 98 50.14 -2.37 4.62
C GLY A 98 49.66 -1.26 5.58
N LYS A 99 49.46 -1.46 6.90
CA LYS A 99 49.57 -2.62 7.82
C LYS A 99 49.07 -2.16 9.23
N ASP A 100 48.61 -3.14 10.04
CA ASP A 100 48.71 -3.32 11.52
C ASP A 100 48.35 -2.19 12.55
N ASN A 101 47.95 -2.39 13.82
CA ASN A 101 47.84 -3.56 14.72
C ASN A 101 47.02 -3.23 16.00
N SER A 102 46.47 -4.28 16.65
CA SER A 102 46.27 -4.49 18.12
C SER A 102 45.34 -3.53 18.91
N GLY A 103 44.59 -3.91 19.96
CA GLY A 103 44.49 -5.13 20.76
C GLY A 103 44.09 -4.76 22.21
N SER A 104 43.09 -5.48 22.76
CA SER A 104 42.96 -5.90 24.17
C SER A 104 42.24 -5.08 25.28
N VAL A 105 41.16 -5.69 25.79
CA VAL A 105 40.92 -6.20 27.18
C VAL A 105 40.37 -5.27 28.31
N ALA A 106 39.27 -5.80 28.90
CA ALA A 106 38.76 -5.71 30.29
C ALA A 106 38.12 -4.41 30.84
N GLY A 107 36.89 -4.55 31.38
CA GLY A 107 36.27 -3.53 32.24
C GLY A 107 34.83 -3.81 32.66
N ARG A 108 34.66 -4.35 33.87
CA ARG A 108 33.46 -4.78 34.59
C ARG A 108 32.37 -3.71 34.84
N VAL A 109 31.10 -4.12 34.64
CA VAL A 109 29.82 -3.73 35.28
C VAL A 109 29.71 -2.39 36.03
N LYS A 110 28.75 -1.54 35.61
CA LYS A 110 27.89 -0.76 36.52
C LYS A 110 26.52 -0.45 35.90
N VAL A 111 25.47 -1.06 36.46
CA VAL A 111 24.08 -0.62 36.29
C VAL A 111 23.85 0.66 37.10
N PRO A 112 23.06 1.60 36.56
CA PRO A 112 22.03 2.22 37.36
C PRO A 112 20.65 2.17 36.69
N SER A 113 19.67 2.38 37.56
CA SER A 113 18.25 2.12 37.47
C SER A 113 17.48 3.20 36.70
N ALA A 114 16.36 2.75 36.12
CA ALA A 114 15.07 3.43 35.94
C ALA A 114 15.04 4.90 35.49
N GLY A 115 14.46 5.08 34.30
CA GLY A 115 13.38 6.07 34.17
C GLY A 115 13.60 7.16 33.13
N GLU A 116 13.61 6.81 31.84
CA GLU A 116 13.22 7.77 30.80
C GLU A 116 12.56 7.03 29.62
N LYS A 117 11.40 7.54 29.23
CA LYS A 117 10.56 7.00 28.16
C LYS A 117 11.37 6.92 26.87
N ALA A 118 11.62 5.71 26.40
CA ALA A 118 12.11 5.48 25.05
C ALA A 118 11.13 6.12 24.04
N PRO A 119 11.59 6.98 23.12
CA PRO A 119 10.84 7.33 21.93
C PRO A 119 10.46 6.05 21.19
N ALA A 120 9.30 6.04 20.55
CA ALA A 120 8.89 4.97 19.65
C ALA A 120 10.05 4.61 18.70
N PRO A 121 10.29 3.33 18.39
CA PRO A 121 11.42 2.95 17.56
C PRO A 121 11.31 3.66 16.21
N GLU A 122 12.23 4.59 15.99
CA GLU A 122 12.47 5.22 14.70
C GLU A 122 12.79 4.10 13.69
N GLN A 123 11.96 3.98 12.66
CA GLN A 123 12.22 3.10 11.54
C GLN A 123 13.50 3.59 10.87
N LYS A 124 14.56 2.78 10.98
CA LYS A 124 15.74 2.93 10.13
C LYS A 124 15.26 2.74 8.69
N ASN A 125 15.25 3.82 7.94
CA ASN A 125 14.87 3.83 6.54
C ASN A 125 15.96 3.14 5.72
N GLU A 126 15.90 1.81 5.65
CA GLU A 126 16.62 1.01 4.66
C GLU A 126 16.08 1.39 3.26
N PRO A 127 16.94 1.67 2.27
CA PRO A 127 16.52 2.16 0.94
C PRO A 127 15.54 1.22 0.22
N GLY A 128 15.57 -0.09 0.51
CA GLY A 128 14.63 -1.06 -0.06
C GLY A 128 13.19 -0.93 0.44
N ASN A 129 12.94 -0.33 1.62
CA ASN A 129 11.57 -0.21 2.14
C ASN A 129 10.76 0.87 1.40
N VAL A 130 11.41 1.95 0.96
CA VAL A 130 10.74 3.06 0.27
C VAL A 130 10.21 2.63 -1.09
N GLU A 131 11.00 1.87 -1.86
CA GLU A 131 10.58 1.38 -3.18
C GLU A 131 9.35 0.48 -3.10
N VAL A 132 9.36 -0.49 -2.17
CA VAL A 132 8.24 -1.42 -1.97
C VAL A 132 6.97 -0.69 -1.55
N GLU A 133 7.08 0.30 -0.65
CA GLU A 133 5.95 1.13 -0.25
C GLU A 133 5.42 1.98 -1.42
N THR A 134 6.31 2.56 -2.24
CA THR A 134 5.90 3.33 -3.42
C THR A 134 5.16 2.46 -4.43
N GLU A 135 5.65 1.24 -4.68
CA GLU A 135 5.01 0.32 -5.62
C GLU A 135 3.69 -0.22 -5.08
N PHE A 136 3.63 -0.55 -3.79
CA PHE A 136 2.37 -0.93 -3.15
C PHE A 136 1.31 0.17 -3.29
N ASN A 137 1.69 1.43 -3.04
CA ASN A 137 0.78 2.57 -3.22
C ASN A 137 0.42 2.81 -4.70
N SER A 138 1.32 2.53 -5.64
CA SER A 138 1.06 2.62 -7.08
C SER A 138 -0.02 1.62 -7.49
N ILE A 139 0.10 0.37 -7.01
CA ILE A 139 -0.86 -0.73 -7.24
C ILE A 139 -2.23 -0.36 -6.68
N LEU A 140 -2.33 0.15 -5.45
CA LEU A 140 -3.60 0.50 -4.82
C LEU A 140 -4.35 1.63 -5.53
N LYS A 141 -3.66 2.46 -6.32
CA LYS A 141 -4.28 3.51 -7.13
C LYS A 141 -4.87 2.98 -8.45
N ARG A 142 -4.49 1.78 -8.90
CA ARG A 142 -4.94 1.20 -10.18
C ARG A 142 -6.43 0.91 -10.22
N SER A 143 -6.99 0.44 -9.12
CA SER A 143 -8.42 0.10 -8.99
C SER A 143 -8.83 0.13 -7.52
N PRO A 144 -10.09 0.51 -7.18
CA PRO A 144 -10.59 0.36 -5.82
C PRO A 144 -10.59 -1.09 -5.34
N ILE A 145 -10.59 -2.08 -6.25
CA ILE A 145 -10.58 -3.50 -5.92
C ILE A 145 -9.27 -4.11 -6.46
N ILE A 146 -8.40 -4.57 -5.56
CA ILE A 146 -7.12 -5.20 -5.91
C ILE A 146 -7.14 -6.66 -5.47
N ILE A 147 -6.67 -7.56 -6.34
CA ILE A 147 -6.56 -8.99 -6.09
C ILE A 147 -5.08 -9.34 -6.09
N PHE A 148 -4.47 -9.45 -4.91
CA PHE A 148 -3.14 -10.04 -4.79
C PHE A 148 -3.27 -11.56 -4.88
N SER A 149 -2.58 -12.14 -5.86
CA SER A 149 -2.74 -13.52 -6.34
C SER A 149 -1.38 -14.18 -6.49
N LYS A 150 -1.39 -15.50 -6.71
CA LYS A 150 -0.29 -16.20 -7.37
C LYS A 150 -0.82 -17.09 -8.49
N THR A 151 -0.08 -17.20 -9.59
CA THR A 151 -0.55 -17.90 -10.79
C THR A 151 -0.90 -19.36 -10.54
N TYR A 152 -0.10 -20.04 -9.73
CA TYR A 152 -0.25 -21.47 -9.40
C TYR A 152 -1.27 -21.75 -8.28
N CYS A 153 -1.76 -20.73 -7.56
CA CYS A 153 -2.59 -20.92 -6.38
C CYS A 153 -4.07 -21.23 -6.76
N PRO A 154 -4.62 -22.40 -6.38
CA PRO A 154 -6.00 -22.76 -6.71
C PRO A 154 -7.03 -21.82 -6.07
N TYR A 155 -6.81 -21.37 -4.83
CA TYR A 155 -7.68 -20.39 -4.16
C TYR A 155 -7.68 -19.04 -4.88
N SER A 156 -6.53 -18.64 -5.44
CA SER A 156 -6.43 -17.38 -6.20
C SER A 156 -7.16 -17.48 -7.53
N ARG A 157 -7.04 -18.61 -8.22
CA ARG A 157 -7.82 -18.90 -9.43
C ARG A 157 -9.33 -18.88 -9.16
N LYS A 158 -9.78 -19.43 -8.03
CA LYS A 158 -11.19 -19.36 -7.61
C LYS A 158 -11.65 -17.92 -7.39
N ALA A 159 -10.93 -17.13 -6.59
CA ALA A 159 -11.28 -15.72 -6.34
C ALA A 159 -11.32 -14.89 -7.63
N LYS A 160 -10.31 -15.07 -8.52
CA LYS A 160 -10.27 -14.42 -9.84
C LYS A 160 -11.46 -14.82 -10.71
N TYR A 161 -11.82 -16.11 -10.74
CA TYR A 161 -12.98 -16.56 -11.51
C TYR A 161 -14.27 -15.89 -11.03
N ILE A 162 -14.50 -15.85 -9.70
CA ILE A 162 -15.67 -15.17 -9.15
C ILE A 162 -15.65 -13.69 -9.54
N LEU A 163 -14.61 -12.94 -9.17
CA LEU A 163 -14.58 -11.49 -9.31
C LEU A 163 -14.46 -10.98 -10.76
N LEU A 164 -13.88 -11.77 -11.67
CA LEU A 164 -13.62 -11.34 -13.06
C LEU A 164 -14.51 -12.01 -14.10
N LYS A 165 -15.19 -13.12 -13.77
CA LYS A 165 -16.03 -13.87 -14.72
C LYS A 165 -17.49 -13.96 -14.29
N LYS A 166 -17.77 -14.19 -13.00
CA LYS A 166 -19.16 -14.29 -12.52
C LYS A 166 -19.81 -12.93 -12.29
N TYR A 167 -19.03 -11.87 -12.14
CA TYR A 167 -19.53 -10.51 -11.89
C TYR A 167 -19.05 -9.54 -12.95
N SER A 168 -19.95 -8.64 -13.35
CA SER A 168 -19.63 -7.40 -14.06
C SER A 168 -19.36 -6.33 -13.01
N ILE A 169 -18.12 -5.86 -12.94
CA ILE A 169 -17.67 -4.87 -11.96
C ILE A 169 -16.94 -3.75 -12.70
N VAL A 170 -17.40 -2.51 -12.50
CA VAL A 170 -16.81 -1.31 -13.10
C VAL A 170 -16.52 -0.28 -11.99
N PRO A 171 -15.26 0.19 -11.84
CA PRO A 171 -14.06 -0.20 -12.57
C PRO A 171 -13.62 -1.64 -12.29
N ALA A 172 -12.98 -2.28 -13.28
CA ALA A 172 -12.56 -3.67 -13.18
C ALA A 172 -11.58 -3.90 -12.01
N PRO A 173 -11.66 -5.03 -11.29
CA PRO A 173 -10.66 -5.41 -10.32
C PRO A 173 -9.28 -5.56 -10.97
N PHE A 174 -8.24 -5.06 -10.30
CA PHE A 174 -6.86 -5.16 -10.78
C PHE A 174 -6.16 -6.36 -10.11
N VAL A 175 -5.52 -7.21 -10.90
CA VAL A 175 -4.84 -8.41 -10.41
C VAL A 175 -3.34 -8.16 -10.34
N VAL A 176 -2.73 -8.57 -9.23
CA VAL A 176 -1.27 -8.59 -9.07
C VAL A 176 -0.83 -10.02 -8.78
N GLU A 177 -0.09 -10.62 -9.70
CA GLU A 177 0.51 -11.95 -9.52
C GLU A 177 1.86 -11.80 -8.80
N LEU A 178 1.87 -12.03 -7.49
CA LEU A 178 3.05 -11.80 -6.64
C LEU A 178 4.23 -12.72 -7.00
N ASP A 179 3.97 -13.88 -7.59
CA ASP A 179 5.02 -14.80 -8.07
C ASP A 179 5.69 -14.33 -9.37
N GLN A 180 5.10 -13.38 -10.08
CA GLN A 180 5.63 -12.81 -11.33
C GLN A 180 6.13 -11.37 -11.15
N HIS A 181 5.85 -10.77 -9.99
CA HIS A 181 6.24 -9.40 -9.68
C HIS A 181 7.66 -9.36 -9.13
N GLN A 182 8.48 -8.41 -9.59
CA GLN A 182 9.90 -8.29 -9.17
C GLN A 182 10.02 -8.11 -7.66
N LEU A 183 9.21 -7.23 -7.07
CA LEU A 183 9.10 -6.99 -5.62
C LEU A 183 8.08 -7.93 -4.91
N GLY A 184 7.78 -9.08 -5.49
CA GLY A 184 6.72 -9.97 -5.05
C GLY A 184 6.79 -10.39 -3.58
N PRO A 185 7.92 -10.95 -3.11
CA PRO A 185 8.13 -11.34 -1.71
C PRO A 185 7.99 -10.17 -0.74
N GLU A 186 8.55 -9.01 -1.09
CA GLU A 186 8.54 -7.79 -0.28
C GLU A 186 7.13 -7.22 -0.17
N LEU A 187 6.40 -7.16 -1.29
CA LEU A 187 4.98 -6.78 -1.32
C LEU A 187 4.13 -7.74 -0.49
N GLN A 188 4.39 -9.05 -0.54
CA GLN A 188 3.68 -10.03 0.28
C GLN A 188 3.93 -9.83 1.79
N ASN A 189 5.16 -9.47 2.17
CA ASN A 189 5.49 -9.14 3.55
C ASN A 189 4.79 -7.85 4.00
N LEU A 190 4.84 -6.79 3.17
CA LEU A 190 4.17 -5.52 3.44
C LEU A 190 2.64 -5.71 3.55
N LEU A 191 2.04 -6.53 2.69
CA LEU A 191 0.63 -6.94 2.80
C LEU A 191 0.33 -7.62 4.15
N GLY A 192 1.20 -8.56 4.56
CA GLY A 192 1.11 -9.21 5.86
C GLY A 192 1.09 -8.22 7.02
N THR A 193 1.97 -7.22 6.96
CA THR A 193 2.07 -6.16 7.98
C THR A 193 0.86 -5.23 7.97
N ASN A 194 0.42 -4.78 6.80
CA ASN A 194 -0.63 -3.77 6.67
C ASN A 194 -2.04 -4.35 6.89
N THR A 195 -2.30 -5.55 6.38
CA THR A 195 -3.64 -6.16 6.39
C THR A 195 -3.80 -7.31 7.37
N GLY A 196 -2.70 -7.78 7.97
CA GLY A 196 -2.69 -8.97 8.84
C GLY A 196 -2.82 -10.30 8.08
N ARG A 197 -2.84 -10.29 6.74
CA ARG A 197 -3.01 -11.50 5.91
C ARG A 197 -1.79 -11.70 5.02
N LYS A 198 -1.01 -12.74 5.34
CA LYS A 198 0.19 -13.15 4.59
C LYS A 198 -0.09 -14.11 3.43
N THR A 199 -1.30 -14.65 3.34
CA THR A 199 -1.68 -15.67 2.34
C THR A 199 -2.31 -15.06 1.10
N VAL A 200 -2.18 -15.77 -0.03
CA VAL A 200 -2.91 -15.46 -1.25
C VAL A 200 -4.09 -16.42 -1.46
N PRO A 201 -5.19 -15.96 -2.09
CA PRO A 201 -5.40 -14.59 -2.52
C PRO A 201 -5.63 -13.66 -1.32
N ASN A 202 -5.32 -12.39 -1.49
CA ASN A 202 -5.70 -11.33 -0.58
C ASN A 202 -6.41 -10.25 -1.39
N VAL A 203 -7.74 -10.18 -1.24
CA VAL A 203 -8.58 -9.23 -1.97
C VAL A 203 -8.76 -7.98 -1.14
N LEU A 204 -8.36 -6.84 -1.68
CA LEU A 204 -8.48 -5.54 -1.02
C LEU A 204 -9.57 -4.70 -1.68
N ILE A 205 -10.33 -3.96 -0.85
CA ILE A 205 -11.19 -2.88 -1.29
C ILE A 205 -10.73 -1.60 -0.61
N ASN A 206 -10.36 -0.59 -1.40
CA ASN A 206 -9.83 0.68 -0.90
C ASN A 206 -8.72 0.44 0.15
N GLY A 207 -7.76 -0.44 -0.16
CA GLY A 207 -6.65 -0.82 0.72
C GLY A 207 -6.99 -1.76 1.88
N MET A 208 -8.27 -2.06 2.13
CA MET A 208 -8.70 -2.94 3.22
C MET A 208 -8.93 -4.37 2.76
N SER A 209 -8.29 -5.32 3.43
CA SER A 209 -8.50 -6.75 3.16
C SER A 209 -9.94 -7.16 3.47
N ILE A 210 -10.62 -7.70 2.46
CA ILE A 210 -11.94 -8.29 2.60
C ILE A 210 -11.93 -9.81 2.71
N GLY A 211 -10.77 -10.45 2.48
CA GLY A 211 -10.60 -11.88 2.66
C GLY A 211 -9.72 -12.56 1.60
N GLY A 212 -9.65 -13.89 1.69
CA GLY A 212 -9.04 -14.78 0.70
C GLY A 212 -10.08 -15.51 -0.15
N GLY A 213 -9.68 -16.66 -0.73
CA GLY A 213 -10.51 -17.36 -1.72
C GLY A 213 -11.85 -17.82 -1.15
N ASP A 214 -11.82 -18.44 0.02
CA ASP A 214 -13.01 -18.97 0.69
C ASP A 214 -13.94 -17.85 1.18
N ASP A 215 -13.36 -16.72 1.62
CA ASP A 215 -14.13 -15.54 2.03
C ASP A 215 -14.91 -14.95 0.84
N ILE A 216 -14.29 -14.91 -0.35
CA ILE A 216 -14.94 -14.42 -1.58
C ILE A 216 -16.01 -15.41 -2.07
N GLU A 217 -15.73 -16.71 -2.00
CA GLU A 217 -16.70 -17.75 -2.34
C GLU A 217 -17.93 -17.70 -1.42
N ALA A 218 -17.72 -17.52 -0.12
CA ALA A 218 -18.81 -17.37 0.84
C ALA A 218 -19.72 -16.17 0.50
N LEU A 219 -19.13 -15.01 0.15
CA LEU A 219 -19.88 -13.82 -0.25
C LEU A 219 -20.64 -13.99 -1.57
N ASP A 220 -20.10 -14.79 -2.50
CA ASP A 220 -20.78 -15.12 -3.75
C ASP A 220 -21.98 -16.05 -3.50
N ILE A 221 -21.80 -17.09 -2.68
CA ILE A 221 -22.86 -18.03 -2.31
C ILE A 221 -23.98 -17.33 -1.54
N SER A 222 -23.63 -16.47 -0.59
CA SER A 222 -24.62 -15.75 0.22
C SER A 222 -25.29 -14.57 -0.50
N ARG A 223 -24.87 -14.27 -1.74
CA ARG A 223 -25.28 -13.09 -2.53
C ARG A 223 -24.93 -11.74 -1.87
N ASP A 224 -24.04 -11.72 -0.88
CA ASP A 224 -23.63 -10.50 -0.17
C ASP A 224 -22.46 -9.76 -0.83
N LEU A 225 -21.84 -10.34 -1.87
CA LEU A 225 -20.70 -9.73 -2.54
C LEU A 225 -21.02 -8.33 -3.08
N VAL A 226 -22.10 -8.19 -3.85
CA VAL A 226 -22.50 -6.89 -4.45
C VAL A 226 -22.83 -5.84 -3.38
N PRO A 227 -23.70 -6.13 -2.37
CA PRO A 227 -23.92 -5.21 -1.25
C PRO A 227 -22.63 -4.77 -0.56
N LYS A 228 -21.68 -5.70 -0.38
CA LYS A 228 -20.39 -5.41 0.24
C LYS A 228 -19.52 -4.51 -0.63
N LEU A 229 -19.48 -4.74 -1.95
CA LEU A 229 -18.78 -3.86 -2.90
C LEU A 229 -19.39 -2.45 -2.89
N GLN A 230 -20.71 -2.33 -2.97
CA GLN A 230 -21.41 -1.04 -2.93
C GLN A 230 -21.10 -0.26 -1.65
N LYS A 231 -21.16 -0.94 -0.50
CA LYS A 231 -20.87 -0.33 0.80
C LYS A 231 -19.42 0.14 0.93
N MET A 232 -18.46 -0.65 0.46
CA MET A 232 -17.03 -0.37 0.69
C MET A 232 -16.40 0.51 -0.38
N VAL A 233 -16.79 0.36 -1.65
CA VAL A 233 -16.29 1.18 -2.76
C VAL A 233 -17.04 2.51 -2.86
N GLY A 234 -18.35 2.51 -2.59
CA GLY A 234 -19.20 3.70 -2.62
C GLY A 234 -19.31 4.30 -4.02
N ARG A 235 -19.21 5.63 -4.11
CA ARG A 235 -19.42 6.41 -5.34
C ARG A 235 -18.48 6.07 -6.50
N ARG A 236 -17.35 5.41 -6.23
CA ARG A 236 -16.39 5.00 -7.28
C ARG A 236 -16.81 3.72 -8.00
N LEU A 237 -17.83 3.01 -7.51
CA LEU A 237 -18.38 1.82 -8.12
C LEU A 237 -19.47 2.22 -9.12
N VAL A 238 -19.15 2.11 -10.40
CA VAL A 238 -20.08 2.40 -11.50
C VAL A 238 -21.05 1.23 -11.69
N GLU A 239 -20.52 0.00 -11.64
CA GLU A 239 -21.32 -1.22 -11.80
C GLU A 239 -20.80 -2.30 -10.85
N ALA A 240 -21.73 -3.05 -10.26
CA ALA A 240 -21.46 -4.33 -9.63
C ALA A 240 -22.72 -5.18 -9.71
N ARG A 241 -22.71 -6.19 -10.58
CA ARG A 241 -23.81 -7.15 -10.69
C ARG A 241 -23.28 -8.52 -11.07
N ARG A 242 -24.01 -9.57 -10.70
CA ARG A 242 -23.69 -10.92 -11.14
C ARG A 242 -24.16 -11.10 -12.58
N VAL A 243 -23.34 -11.73 -13.43
CA VAL A 243 -23.61 -11.90 -14.86
C VAL A 243 -24.82 -12.82 -15.08
N ASP A 244 -24.95 -13.87 -14.28
CA ASP A 244 -26.04 -14.86 -14.38
C ASP A 244 -27.44 -14.28 -14.04
N ASP A 245 -27.51 -13.08 -13.45
CA ASP A 245 -28.78 -12.43 -13.06
C ASP A 245 -29.38 -11.61 -14.22
N ASN A 246 -28.83 -11.69 -15.44
CA ASN A 246 -29.42 -11.06 -16.62
C ASN A 246 -30.59 -11.91 -17.12
N PRO A 247 -31.86 -11.45 -17.04
CA PRO A 247 -32.94 -12.13 -17.73
C PRO A 247 -32.65 -12.08 -19.24
N ILE A 248 -32.78 -13.24 -19.89
CA ILE A 248 -32.78 -13.36 -21.36
C ILE A 248 -33.93 -12.52 -21.91
#